data_AF-A0A833DX53-F1
#
_entry.id   AF-A0A833DX53-F1
#
_cell.length_a   1.000
_cell.length_b   1.000
_cell.length_c   1.000
_cell.angle_alpha   90.00
_cell.angle_beta   90.00
_cell.angle_gamma   90.00
#
_symmetry.space_group_name_H-M   'P 1'
#
loop_
_entity.id
_entity.type
_entity.pdbx_description
1 polymer ?
#
loop_
_entity_poly.entity_id
_entity_poly.type
_entity_poly.pdbx_seq_one_letter_code
_entity_poly.pdbx_strand_id
1 'polypeptide(L)'
;MSGGRIEDKELAELLEKKARELMKKGTASAQQELVVKKVVADCPHGIYVYDREKDAWRLIRTEGRHFEVGELGDGAYVVYFDNTKCPACRKYDLYWYPFMETTAKTLDGYHFVIILCEWFAGKCRSPAAAATFKHYKVVASPTTLLAYVVDGKTVYTEKYEGVLTLEELLKVVPSFKERGERARRGEKVEPPLKDKVSKDELLELLKKLLGLKV
;
A
#
# COMPACT_ATOMS: atom_id res chain seq x y z
N MET A 1 -23.01 -11.95 -53.97
CA MET A 1 -22.31 -11.70 -52.69
C MET A 1 -20.98 -11.05 -53.01
N SER A 2 -20.93 -9.73 -53.07
CA SER A 2 -19.75 -8.94 -53.42
C SER A 2 -18.90 -8.70 -52.17
N GLY A 3 -17.80 -9.44 -52.03
CA GLY A 3 -16.77 -9.17 -51.03
C GLY A 3 -16.00 -7.92 -51.42
N GLY A 4 -16.14 -6.85 -50.64
CA GLY A 4 -15.40 -5.60 -50.85
C GLY A 4 -13.91 -5.79 -50.63
N ARG A 5 -13.12 -5.64 -51.71
CA ARG A 5 -11.68 -5.40 -51.61
C ARG A 5 -11.51 -4.03 -50.97
N ILE A 6 -11.02 -4.01 -49.73
CA ILE A 6 -10.44 -2.79 -49.18
C ILE A 6 -9.19 -2.52 -50.02
N GLU A 7 -9.14 -1.36 -50.69
CA GLU A 7 -7.98 -0.99 -51.50
C GLU A 7 -6.77 -0.77 -50.59
N ASP A 8 -5.58 -1.23 -51.01
CA ASP A 8 -4.35 -1.22 -50.20
C ASP A 8 -4.02 0.15 -49.59
N LYS A 9 -4.52 1.23 -50.20
CA LYS A 9 -4.38 2.61 -49.74
C LYS A 9 -5.22 2.92 -48.49
N GLU A 10 -6.47 2.46 -48.43
CA GLU A 10 -7.32 2.63 -47.25
C GLU A 10 -6.79 1.85 -46.05
N LEU A 11 -6.25 0.65 -46.32
CA LEU A 11 -5.60 -0.17 -45.29
C LEU A 11 -4.32 0.50 -44.76
N ALA A 12 -3.51 1.09 -45.64
CA ALA A 12 -2.32 1.84 -45.26
C ALA A 12 -2.65 3.05 -44.37
N GLU A 13 -3.68 3.82 -44.71
CA GLU A 13 -4.14 4.97 -43.91
C GLU A 13 -4.67 4.56 -42.53
N LEU A 14 -5.40 3.44 -42.46
CA LEU A 14 -5.87 2.86 -41.19
C LEU A 14 -4.72 2.39 -40.30
N LEU A 15 -3.72 1.73 -40.88
CA LEU A 15 -2.52 1.26 -40.17
C LEU A 15 -1.69 2.44 -39.67
N GLU A 16 -1.53 3.49 -40.46
CA GLU A 16 -0.79 4.69 -40.06
C GLU A 16 -1.51 5.44 -38.95
N LYS A 17 -2.85 5.55 -39.02
CA LYS A 17 -3.66 6.13 -37.94
C LYS A 17 -3.54 5.31 -36.64
N LYS A 18 -3.59 3.98 -36.73
CA LYS A 18 -3.41 3.09 -35.57
C LYS A 18 -1.99 3.16 -35.00
N ALA A 19 -0.97 3.23 -35.85
CA ALA A 19 0.41 3.42 -35.43
C ALA A 19 0.59 4.76 -34.71
N ARG A 20 0.00 5.86 -35.22
CA ARG A 20 0.02 7.18 -34.57
C ARG A 20 -0.76 7.18 -33.24
N GLU A 21 -1.89 6.48 -33.15
CA GLU A 21 -2.63 6.29 -31.90
C GLU A 21 -1.82 5.50 -30.87
N LEU A 22 -1.14 4.42 -31.29
CA LEU A 22 -0.26 3.61 -30.44
C LEU A 22 0.99 4.41 -30.01
N MET A 23 1.58 5.21 -30.89
CA MET A 23 2.72 6.09 -30.59
C MET A 23 2.31 7.24 -29.66
N LYS A 24 1.09 7.80 -29.80
CA LYS A 24 0.54 8.78 -28.84
C LYS A 24 0.25 8.16 -27.48
N LYS A 25 -0.21 6.90 -27.44
CA LYS A 25 -0.37 6.14 -26.19
C LYS A 25 0.97 5.77 -25.56
N GLY A 26 1.98 5.44 -26.37
CA GLY A 26 3.34 5.11 -25.93
C GLY A 26 4.14 6.31 -25.44
N THR A 27 3.88 7.51 -25.98
CA THR A 27 4.52 8.76 -25.50
C THR A 27 3.88 9.30 -24.22
N ALA A 28 2.63 8.95 -23.92
CA ALA A 28 2.04 9.19 -22.60
C ALA A 28 2.57 8.23 -21.51
N SER A 29 3.22 7.12 -21.88
CA SER A 29 3.76 6.11 -20.96
C SER A 29 5.29 6.12 -20.80
N ALA A 30 5.99 7.12 -21.36
CA ALA A 30 7.42 7.30 -21.15
C ALA A 30 7.71 8.19 -19.93
N GLN A 31 7.00 7.98 -18.82
CA GLN A 31 7.50 8.41 -17.52
C GLN A 31 8.51 7.36 -17.09
N GLN A 32 9.79 7.75 -17.10
CA GLN A 32 10.89 6.96 -16.59
C GLN A 32 10.49 6.39 -15.22
N GLU A 33 10.47 5.06 -15.12
CA GLU A 33 10.03 4.38 -13.90
C GLU A 33 10.92 4.81 -12.74
N LEU A 34 10.38 5.57 -11.79
CA LEU A 34 11.14 6.03 -10.64
C LEU A 34 11.39 4.84 -9.71
N VAL A 35 12.67 4.49 -9.56
CA VAL A 35 13.14 3.42 -8.68
C VAL A 35 14.05 4.02 -7.61
N VAL A 36 13.76 3.76 -6.35
CA VAL A 36 14.50 4.31 -5.20
C VAL A 36 14.79 3.21 -4.17
N LYS A 37 15.91 3.31 -3.44
CA LYS A 37 16.21 2.37 -2.36
C LYS A 37 15.31 2.55 -1.13
N LYS A 38 14.91 3.79 -0.86
CA LYS A 38 13.99 4.15 0.24
C LYS A 38 13.03 5.22 -0.26
N VAL A 39 11.77 5.13 0.14
CA VAL A 39 10.74 6.15 -0.09
C VAL A 39 10.83 7.18 1.03
N VAL A 40 11.43 8.33 0.74
CA VAL A 40 11.69 9.39 1.72
C VAL A 40 10.83 10.62 1.45
N ALA A 41 10.97 11.67 2.27
CA ALA A 41 10.10 12.85 2.23
C ALA A 41 10.11 13.60 0.88
N ASP A 42 11.24 13.54 0.17
CA ASP A 42 11.43 14.21 -1.11
C ASP A 42 10.95 13.37 -2.32
N CYS A 43 10.56 12.11 -2.08
CA CYS A 43 9.99 11.29 -3.12
C CYS A 43 8.63 11.85 -3.58
N PRO A 44 8.28 11.70 -4.88
CA PRO A 44 6.94 12.03 -5.37
C PRO A 44 5.85 11.33 -4.55
N HIS A 45 4.73 11.98 -4.36
CA HIS A 45 3.59 11.31 -3.72
C HIS A 45 3.08 10.23 -4.68
N GLY A 46 2.60 9.12 -4.14
CA GLY A 46 2.13 8.02 -4.97
C GLY A 46 2.11 6.68 -4.26
N ILE A 47 1.90 5.64 -5.07
CA ILE A 47 1.85 4.26 -4.65
C ILE A 47 3.16 3.61 -5.09
N TYR A 48 3.91 3.13 -4.10
CA TYR A 48 5.18 2.46 -4.29
C TYR A 48 5.03 0.97 -4.00
N VAL A 49 5.58 0.12 -4.85
CA VAL A 49 5.65 -1.32 -4.64
C VAL A 49 7.10 -1.76 -4.53
N TYR A 50 7.38 -2.65 -3.59
CA TYR A 50 8.71 -3.20 -3.43
C TYR A 50 9.00 -4.26 -4.51
N ASP A 51 10.07 -4.03 -5.26
CA ASP A 51 10.63 -4.96 -6.24
C ASP A 51 11.76 -5.75 -5.58
N ARG A 52 11.53 -7.04 -5.37
CA ARG A 52 12.49 -7.93 -4.69
C ARG A 52 13.72 -8.22 -5.54
N GLU A 53 13.57 -8.28 -6.86
CA GLU A 53 14.68 -8.59 -7.77
C GLU A 53 15.67 -7.43 -7.79
N LYS A 54 15.16 -6.19 -7.76
CA LYS A 54 15.96 -4.97 -7.76
C LYS A 54 16.33 -4.47 -6.36
N ASP A 55 15.77 -5.08 -5.31
CA ASP A 55 15.90 -4.65 -3.92
C ASP A 55 15.58 -3.14 -3.80
N ALA A 56 14.45 -2.72 -4.36
CA ALA A 56 14.12 -1.30 -4.51
C ALA A 56 12.61 -1.05 -4.57
N TRP A 57 12.21 0.18 -4.27
CA TRP A 57 10.83 0.66 -4.38
C TRP A 57 10.60 1.28 -5.75
N ARG A 58 9.51 0.86 -6.43
CA ARG A 58 9.07 1.39 -7.72
C ARG A 58 7.83 2.22 -7.52
N LEU A 59 7.82 3.46 -8.02
CA LEU A 59 6.62 4.27 -8.10
C LEU A 59 5.74 3.73 -9.23
N ILE A 60 4.63 3.06 -8.89
CA ILE A 60 3.78 2.41 -9.88
C ILE A 60 2.57 3.23 -10.30
N ARG A 61 2.16 4.21 -9.46
CA ARG A 61 0.94 4.98 -9.70
C ARG A 61 0.93 6.31 -8.95
N THR A 62 0.73 7.40 -9.68
CA THR A 62 0.47 8.75 -9.15
C THR A 62 -0.98 9.19 -9.40
N GLU A 63 -1.53 8.81 -10.55
CA GLU A 63 -2.87 9.19 -11.03
C GLU A 63 -3.84 8.02 -11.07
N GLY A 64 -5.14 8.33 -11.17
CA GLY A 64 -6.20 7.35 -11.35
C GLY A 64 -6.79 6.81 -10.04
N ARG A 65 -7.16 5.51 -10.04
CA ARG A 65 -7.88 4.89 -8.93
C ARG A 65 -6.98 4.52 -7.76
N HIS A 66 -7.60 4.32 -6.59
CA HIS A 66 -6.90 3.87 -5.40
C HIS A 66 -6.24 2.51 -5.60
N PHE A 67 -5.29 2.17 -4.72
CA PHE A 67 -4.67 0.86 -4.65
C PHE A 67 -5.68 -0.17 -4.11
N GLU A 68 -6.00 -1.21 -4.89
CA GLU A 68 -6.79 -2.34 -4.40
C GLU A 68 -5.87 -3.45 -3.89
N VAL A 69 -6.05 -3.89 -2.65
CA VAL A 69 -5.40 -5.14 -2.21
C VAL A 69 -5.89 -6.30 -3.08
N GLY A 70 -4.94 -7.04 -3.65
CA GLY A 70 -5.20 -8.08 -4.66
C GLY A 70 -4.82 -7.67 -6.09
N GLU A 71 -4.58 -6.38 -6.37
CA GLU A 71 -4.19 -5.96 -7.73
C GLU A 71 -2.80 -6.47 -8.16
N LEU A 72 -1.98 -6.93 -7.21
CA LEU A 72 -0.67 -7.57 -7.44
C LEU A 72 -0.73 -9.10 -7.36
N GLY A 73 -1.94 -9.67 -7.25
CA GLY A 73 -2.19 -11.10 -7.07
C GLY A 73 -2.47 -11.51 -5.63
N ASP A 74 -2.56 -12.82 -5.40
CA ASP A 74 -2.84 -13.37 -4.07
C ASP A 74 -1.63 -13.26 -3.12
N GLY A 75 -1.90 -13.38 -1.82
CA GLY A 75 -0.88 -13.37 -0.78
C GLY A 75 -1.12 -12.35 0.33
N ALA A 76 -0.09 -12.11 1.13
CA ALA A 76 -0.12 -11.19 2.25
C ALA A 76 0.36 -9.80 1.80
N TYR A 77 -0.48 -8.78 1.95
CA TYR A 77 -0.13 -7.39 1.67
C TYR A 77 0.26 -6.69 2.97
N VAL A 78 1.35 -5.92 2.92
CA VAL A 78 1.81 -5.04 4.00
C VAL A 78 1.87 -3.63 3.42
N VAL A 79 0.86 -2.83 3.75
CA VAL A 79 0.67 -1.48 3.21
C VAL A 79 1.00 -0.45 4.29
N TYR A 80 2.08 0.28 4.09
CA TYR A 80 2.50 1.39 4.94
C TYR A 80 1.96 2.72 4.38
N PHE A 81 1.05 3.33 5.12
CA PHE A 81 0.54 4.67 4.86
C PHE A 81 1.46 5.72 5.51
N ASP A 82 2.16 6.47 4.67
CA ASP A 82 3.18 7.42 5.03
C ASP A 82 2.81 8.85 4.60
N ASN A 83 3.23 9.81 5.42
CA ASN A 83 3.06 11.24 5.16
C ASN A 83 4.40 11.97 5.31
N THR A 84 4.81 12.71 4.28
CA THR A 84 6.13 13.37 4.26
C THR A 84 6.30 14.42 5.36
N LYS A 85 5.20 15.08 5.78
CA LYS A 85 5.21 16.07 6.88
C LYS A 85 4.95 15.50 8.27
N CYS A 86 4.77 14.19 8.40
CA CYS A 86 4.44 13.50 9.65
C CYS A 86 5.70 13.08 10.43
N PRO A 87 6.01 13.70 11.60
CA PRO A 87 7.20 13.35 12.37
C PRO A 87 7.20 11.91 12.89
N ALA A 88 6.03 11.38 13.28
CA ALA A 88 5.88 10.00 13.69
C ALA A 88 6.22 9.01 12.55
N CYS A 89 5.89 9.38 11.32
CA CYS A 89 6.20 8.58 10.14
C CYS A 89 7.70 8.58 9.85
N ARG A 90 8.36 9.74 9.96
CA ARG A 90 9.84 9.82 9.90
C ARG A 90 10.52 8.98 10.98
N LYS A 91 9.94 8.92 12.19
CA LYS A 91 10.41 8.02 13.25
C LYS A 91 10.17 6.56 12.88
N TYR A 92 9.05 6.23 12.25
CA TYR A 92 8.74 4.86 11.85
C TYR A 92 9.67 4.36 10.75
N ASP A 93 10.14 5.23 9.84
CA ASP A 93 11.14 4.90 8.82
C ASP A 93 12.42 4.29 9.44
N LEU A 94 12.79 4.70 10.67
CA LEU A 94 13.93 4.14 11.42
C LEU A 94 13.75 2.68 11.83
N TYR A 95 12.52 2.15 11.81
CA TYR A 95 12.22 0.74 12.10
C TYR A 95 11.78 -0.01 10.85
N TRP A 96 10.98 0.64 10.00
CA TRP A 96 10.48 0.10 8.75
C TRP A 96 11.61 -0.31 7.82
N TYR A 97 12.59 0.56 7.55
CA TYR A 97 13.65 0.22 6.61
C TYR A 97 14.60 -0.88 7.12
N PRO A 98 15.05 -0.88 8.39
CA PRO A 98 15.78 -2.03 8.92
C PRO A 98 14.98 -3.35 8.85
N PHE A 99 13.67 -3.31 9.12
CA PHE A 99 12.81 -4.48 8.94
C PHE A 99 12.79 -4.94 7.47
N MET A 100 12.67 -4.01 6.53
CA MET A 100 12.68 -4.30 5.09
C MET A 100 13.99 -4.96 4.65
N GLU A 101 15.12 -4.37 5.06
CA GLU A 101 16.48 -4.79 4.67
C GLU A 101 16.88 -6.14 5.27
N THR A 102 16.33 -6.53 6.43
CA THR A 102 16.73 -7.74 7.16
C THR A 102 15.75 -8.89 7.00
N THR A 103 14.44 -8.62 7.12
CA THR A 103 13.42 -9.66 7.28
C THR A 103 12.41 -9.67 6.15
N ALA A 104 11.87 -8.51 5.75
CA ALA A 104 10.78 -8.47 4.78
C ALA A 104 11.15 -9.13 3.43
N LYS A 105 12.38 -8.91 2.97
CA LYS A 105 12.88 -9.44 1.70
C LYS A 105 12.92 -10.97 1.64
N THR A 106 12.93 -11.66 2.79
CA THR A 106 12.96 -13.13 2.86
C THR A 106 11.57 -13.74 3.03
N LEU A 107 10.52 -12.93 3.20
CA LEU A 107 9.16 -13.43 3.43
C LEU A 107 8.44 -13.76 2.11
N ASP A 108 8.24 -15.04 1.80
CA ASP A 108 7.61 -15.45 0.54
C ASP A 108 6.07 -15.31 0.52
N GLY A 109 5.56 -14.84 -0.62
CA GLY A 109 4.13 -14.56 -0.81
C GLY A 109 3.66 -13.30 -0.07
N TYR A 110 4.57 -12.34 0.15
CA TYR A 110 4.26 -11.03 0.69
C TYR A 110 4.47 -9.92 -0.35
N HIS A 111 3.53 -8.98 -0.40
CA HIS A 111 3.54 -7.77 -1.21
C HIS A 111 3.73 -6.56 -0.28
N PHE A 112 4.82 -5.81 -0.45
CA PHE A 112 5.10 -4.61 0.35
C PHE A 112 4.79 -3.36 -0.46
N VAL A 113 3.99 -2.47 0.12
CA VAL A 113 3.46 -1.29 -0.55
C VAL A 113 3.60 -0.08 0.37
N ILE A 114 4.04 1.06 -0.17
CA ILE A 114 4.01 2.35 0.53
C ILE A 114 3.05 3.28 -0.21
N ILE A 115 2.13 3.88 0.55
CA ILE A 115 1.23 4.93 0.07
C ILE A 115 1.75 6.25 0.64
N LEU A 116 2.40 7.06 -0.20
CA LEU A 116 3.02 8.31 0.21
C LEU A 116 2.15 9.52 -0.16
N CYS A 117 1.79 10.32 0.83
CA CYS A 117 1.21 11.64 0.66
C CYS A 117 1.99 12.69 1.47
N GLU A 118 1.62 13.98 1.41
CA GLU A 118 2.25 14.99 2.26
C GLU A 118 1.60 15.05 3.64
N TRP A 119 0.26 15.15 3.67
CA TRP A 119 -0.54 15.14 4.89
C TRP A 119 -1.94 14.58 4.64
N PHE A 120 -2.03 13.24 4.68
CA PHE A 120 -3.22 12.45 4.37
C PHE A 120 -3.82 12.78 3.00
N ALA A 121 -5.08 12.41 2.78
CA ALA A 121 -5.81 12.71 1.55
C ALA A 121 -6.11 14.20 1.34
N GLY A 122 -5.99 15.04 2.39
CA GLY A 122 -6.29 16.48 2.32
C GLY A 122 -5.17 17.30 1.68
N LYS A 123 -3.91 16.84 1.78
CA LYS A 123 -2.76 17.44 1.10
C LYS A 123 -1.94 16.34 0.45
N CYS A 124 -2.32 15.98 -0.77
CA CYS A 124 -1.62 14.98 -1.54
C CYS A 124 -1.64 15.30 -3.03
N ARG A 125 -0.46 15.44 -3.63
CA ARG A 125 -0.26 15.68 -5.06
C ARG A 125 -0.56 14.46 -5.95
N SER A 126 -0.66 13.27 -5.37
CA SER A 126 -1.08 12.06 -6.09
C SER A 126 -2.56 11.78 -5.80
N PRO A 127 -3.45 11.90 -6.81
CA PRO A 127 -4.85 11.53 -6.67
C PRO A 127 -5.04 10.05 -6.32
N ALA A 128 -4.22 9.15 -6.86
CA ALA A 128 -4.30 7.73 -6.55
C ALA A 128 -3.96 7.43 -5.09
N ALA A 129 -2.88 8.01 -4.56
CA ALA A 129 -2.52 7.87 -3.14
C ALA A 129 -3.59 8.49 -2.23
N ALA A 130 -4.09 9.69 -2.56
CA ALA A 130 -5.17 10.33 -1.82
C ALA A 130 -6.45 9.47 -1.78
N ALA A 131 -6.84 8.89 -2.92
CA ALA A 131 -7.98 7.98 -3.01
C ALA A 131 -7.74 6.72 -2.17
N THR A 132 -6.50 6.23 -2.09
CA THR A 132 -6.12 5.08 -1.26
C THR A 132 -6.29 5.37 0.22
N PHE A 133 -5.79 6.51 0.72
CA PHE A 133 -6.03 6.95 2.09
C PHE A 133 -7.53 7.00 2.44
N LYS A 134 -8.36 7.53 1.52
CA LYS A 134 -9.81 7.61 1.69
C LYS A 134 -10.47 6.23 1.70
N HIS A 135 -10.11 5.37 0.75
CA HIS A 135 -10.69 4.03 0.59
C HIS A 135 -10.51 3.20 1.86
N TYR A 136 -9.28 3.15 2.38
CA TYR A 136 -8.97 2.39 3.61
C TYR A 136 -9.29 3.14 4.90
N LYS A 137 -9.91 4.33 4.82
CA LYS A 137 -10.29 5.18 5.96
C LYS A 137 -9.11 5.39 6.93
N VAL A 138 -7.95 5.74 6.40
CA VAL A 138 -6.75 6.00 7.20
C VAL A 138 -6.82 7.43 7.74
N VAL A 139 -7.06 7.54 9.04
CA VAL A 139 -7.20 8.83 9.75
C VAL A 139 -6.00 9.17 10.63
N ALA A 140 -5.10 8.20 10.87
CA ALA A 140 -3.85 8.37 11.60
C ALA A 140 -2.65 7.91 10.74
N SER A 141 -1.49 8.51 10.94
CA SER A 141 -0.25 8.09 10.29
C SER A 141 0.93 8.13 11.27
N PRO A 142 1.88 7.19 11.18
CA PRO A 142 1.90 6.09 10.21
C PRO A 142 0.78 5.07 10.49
N THR A 143 0.32 4.37 9.46
CA THR A 143 -0.59 3.23 9.62
C THR A 143 -0.06 2.07 8.80
N THR A 144 -0.03 0.89 9.40
CA THR A 144 0.34 -0.36 8.72
C THR A 144 -0.91 -1.23 8.60
N LEU A 145 -1.38 -1.38 7.37
CA LEU A 145 -2.48 -2.28 7.02
C LEU A 145 -1.89 -3.61 6.54
N LEU A 146 -2.35 -4.69 7.14
CA LEU A 146 -2.09 -6.04 6.67
C LEU A 146 -3.37 -6.59 6.06
N ALA A 147 -3.29 -7.18 4.87
CA ALA A 147 -4.43 -7.81 4.22
C ALA A 147 -4.02 -9.14 3.61
N TYR A 148 -4.80 -10.18 3.84
CA TYR A 148 -4.57 -11.49 3.25
C TYR A 148 -5.58 -11.72 2.12
N VAL A 149 -5.08 -12.00 0.92
CA VAL A 149 -5.86 -12.11 -0.31
C VAL A 149 -5.76 -13.53 -0.86
N VAL A 150 -6.91 -14.10 -1.18
CA VAL A 150 -7.06 -15.43 -1.81
C VAL A 150 -8.15 -15.34 -2.87
N ASP A 151 -7.87 -15.84 -4.07
CA ASP A 151 -8.72 -15.77 -5.26
C ASP A 151 -9.18 -14.33 -5.55
N GLY A 152 -8.27 -13.37 -5.40
CA GLY A 152 -8.52 -11.94 -5.60
C GLY A 152 -9.44 -11.29 -4.55
N LYS A 153 -9.78 -11.99 -3.45
CA LYS A 153 -10.63 -11.47 -2.38
C LYS A 153 -9.86 -11.33 -1.08
N THR A 154 -10.07 -10.20 -0.40
CA THR A 154 -9.54 -10.02 0.96
C THR A 154 -10.32 -10.89 1.94
N VAL A 155 -9.64 -11.86 2.57
CA VAL A 155 -10.24 -12.79 3.54
C VAL A 155 -9.94 -12.41 4.99
N TYR A 156 -8.90 -11.61 5.23
CA TYR A 156 -8.53 -11.16 6.58
C TYR A 156 -7.73 -9.86 6.52
N THR A 157 -7.94 -8.97 7.50
CA THR A 157 -7.20 -7.70 7.61
C THR A 157 -6.86 -7.35 9.04
N GLU A 158 -5.71 -6.74 9.25
CA GLU A 158 -5.32 -6.09 10.50
C GLU A 158 -4.87 -4.66 10.21
N LYS A 159 -5.18 -3.71 11.09
CA LYS A 159 -4.75 -2.32 10.96
C LYS A 159 -4.07 -1.87 12.24
N TYR A 160 -2.85 -1.39 12.12
CA TYR A 160 -2.06 -0.87 13.24
C TYR A 160 -1.81 0.62 13.01
N GLU A 161 -2.37 1.45 13.89
CA GLU A 161 -2.17 2.90 13.86
C GLU A 161 -0.99 3.29 14.75
N GLY A 162 -0.17 4.22 14.26
CA GLY A 162 1.02 4.70 14.93
C GLY A 162 2.26 3.86 14.63
N VAL A 163 3.35 4.22 15.32
CA VAL A 163 4.67 3.63 15.10
C VAL A 163 4.69 2.20 15.65
N LEU A 164 5.05 1.25 14.78
CA LEU A 164 5.51 -0.08 15.19
C LEU A 164 7.03 -0.05 15.34
N THR A 165 7.55 -0.49 16.48
CA THR A 165 8.99 -0.70 16.65
C THR A 165 9.48 -1.86 15.76
N LEU A 166 10.79 -2.01 15.64
CA LEU A 166 11.37 -3.15 14.92
C LEU A 166 10.92 -4.49 15.53
N GLU A 167 10.89 -4.60 16.86
CA GLU A 167 10.40 -5.80 17.56
C GLU A 167 8.92 -6.08 17.26
N GLU A 168 8.08 -5.03 17.29
CA GLU A 168 6.66 -5.13 16.95
C GLU A 168 6.48 -5.58 15.49
N LEU A 169 7.25 -5.03 14.55
CA LEU A 169 7.24 -5.43 13.13
C LEU A 169 7.63 -6.91 12.96
N LEU A 170 8.70 -7.35 13.62
CA LEU A 170 9.18 -8.74 13.59
C LEU A 170 8.17 -9.72 14.19
N LYS A 171 7.36 -9.27 15.15
CA LYS A 171 6.27 -10.06 15.71
C LYS A 171 5.06 -10.11 14.79
N VAL A 172 4.65 -8.95 14.25
CA VAL A 172 3.38 -8.76 13.54
C VAL A 172 3.42 -9.33 12.13
N VAL A 173 4.42 -8.97 11.33
CA VAL A 173 4.40 -9.17 9.88
C VAL A 173 4.68 -10.62 9.49
N PRO A 174 5.78 -11.28 9.95
CA PRO A 174 6.10 -12.65 9.52
C PRO A 174 5.00 -13.67 9.84
N SER A 175 4.28 -13.47 10.95
CA SER A 175 3.21 -14.36 11.41
C SER A 175 1.83 -14.00 10.82
N PHE A 176 1.71 -12.92 10.05
CA PHE A 176 0.42 -12.46 9.52
C PHE A 176 -0.19 -13.42 8.50
N LYS A 177 0.61 -14.00 7.60
CA LYS A 177 0.12 -14.98 6.61
C LYS A 177 -0.54 -16.19 7.27
N GLU A 178 0.06 -16.72 8.34
CA GLU A 178 -0.53 -17.83 9.11
C GLU A 178 -1.87 -17.42 9.74
N ARG A 179 -1.96 -16.21 10.31
CA ARG A 179 -3.22 -15.66 10.83
C ARG A 179 -4.28 -15.52 9.75
N GLY A 180 -3.92 -15.02 8.57
CA GLY A 180 -4.81 -14.94 7.42
C GLY A 180 -5.32 -16.31 6.98
N GLU A 181 -4.46 -17.32 6.99
CA GLU A 181 -4.82 -18.71 6.65
C GLU A 181 -5.76 -19.35 7.67
N ARG A 182 -5.54 -19.08 8.96
CA ARG A 182 -6.43 -19.52 10.05
C ARG A 182 -7.80 -18.85 9.94
N ALA A 183 -7.83 -17.54 9.68
CA ALA A 183 -9.07 -16.79 9.46
C ALA A 183 -9.85 -17.32 8.26
N ARG A 184 -9.16 -17.66 7.16
CA ARG A 184 -9.77 -18.31 5.98
C ARG A 184 -10.47 -19.63 6.32
N ARG A 185 -9.94 -20.40 7.27
CA ARG A 185 -10.55 -21.65 7.76
C ARG A 185 -11.66 -21.42 8.79
N GLY A 186 -12.00 -20.18 9.11
CA GLY A 186 -13.01 -19.84 10.12
C GLY A 186 -12.51 -19.97 11.55
N GLU A 187 -11.21 -20.08 11.78
CA GLU A 187 -10.65 -20.12 13.13
C GLU A 187 -10.69 -18.72 13.78
N LYS A 188 -10.80 -18.69 15.11
CA LYS A 188 -10.62 -17.45 15.86
C LYS A 188 -9.16 -17.00 15.80
N VAL A 189 -8.96 -15.76 15.35
CA VAL A 189 -7.63 -15.15 15.21
C VAL A 189 -7.60 -13.85 16.02
N GLU A 190 -6.52 -13.64 16.76
CA GLU A 190 -6.27 -12.41 17.51
C GLU A 190 -4.96 -11.77 17.04
N PRO A 191 -4.93 -10.44 16.81
CA PRO A 191 -3.71 -9.72 16.50
C PRO A 191 -2.66 -9.87 17.64
N PRO A 192 -1.35 -9.99 17.32
CA PRO A 192 -0.30 -10.19 18.30
C PRO A 192 -0.01 -8.96 19.17
N LEU A 193 -0.50 -7.79 18.79
CA LEU A 193 -0.49 -6.57 19.59
C LEU A 193 -1.93 -6.23 19.93
N LYS A 194 -2.20 -6.00 21.21
CA LYS A 194 -3.44 -5.38 21.67
C LYS A 194 -3.31 -3.87 21.52
N ASP A 195 -4.44 -3.17 21.45
CA ASP A 195 -4.44 -1.70 21.44
C ASP A 195 -3.57 -1.18 22.60
N LYS A 196 -2.67 -0.22 22.31
CA LYS A 196 -1.71 0.32 23.28
C LYS A 196 -2.40 0.97 24.49
N VAL A 197 -3.70 1.26 24.40
CA VAL A 197 -4.58 1.62 25.51
C VAL A 197 -5.94 0.98 25.27
N SER A 198 -6.34 0.05 26.14
CA SER A 198 -7.69 -0.51 26.09
C SER A 198 -8.72 0.58 26.44
N LYS A 199 -9.95 0.42 25.95
CA LYS A 199 -11.06 1.34 26.28
C LYS A 199 -11.26 1.48 27.78
N ASP A 200 -11.02 0.41 28.53
CA ASP A 200 -11.12 0.36 29.99
C ASP A 200 -10.00 1.15 30.67
N GLU A 201 -8.76 1.07 30.17
CA GLU A 201 -7.64 1.90 30.64
C GLU A 201 -7.84 3.39 30.33
N LEU A 202 -8.43 3.70 29.17
CA LEU A 202 -8.82 5.07 28.80
C LEU A 202 -9.93 5.61 29.72
N LEU A 203 -10.92 4.78 30.04
CA LEU A 203 -11.98 5.08 31.00
C LEU A 203 -11.42 5.29 32.41
N GLU A 204 -10.48 4.45 32.85
CA GLU A 204 -9.73 4.59 34.11
C GLU A 204 -8.98 5.93 34.18
N LEU A 205 -8.24 6.28 33.12
CA LEU A 205 -7.52 7.55 33.01
C LEU A 205 -8.48 8.75 33.03
N LEU A 206 -9.59 8.67 32.31
CA LEU A 206 -10.63 9.71 32.30
C LEU A 206 -11.29 9.86 33.67
N LYS A 207 -11.62 8.75 34.35
CA LYS A 207 -12.16 8.77 35.72
C LYS A 207 -11.19 9.46 36.68
N LYS A 208 -9.90 9.13 36.62
CA LYS A 208 -8.84 9.76 37.41
C LYS A 208 -8.71 11.26 37.14
N LEU A 209 -8.75 11.69 35.88
CA LEU A 209 -8.67 13.10 35.50
C LEU A 209 -9.91 13.91 35.91
N LEU A 210 -11.09 13.29 35.88
CA LEU A 210 -12.37 13.91 36.25
C LEU A 210 -12.70 13.79 37.74
N GLY A 211 -11.80 13.21 38.56
CA GLY A 211 -12.02 13.00 39.99
C GLY A 211 -13.17 12.04 40.32
N LEU A 212 -13.62 11.24 39.35
CA LEU A 212 -14.63 10.23 39.55
C LEU A 212 -13.97 9.02 40.22
N LYS A 213 -14.52 8.58 41.37
CA LYS A 213 -13.99 7.40 42.07
C LYS A 213 -13.99 6.18 41.14
N VAL A 214 -12.85 5.50 41.11
CA VAL A 214 -12.65 4.21 40.41
C VAL A 214 -13.55 3.16 41.03
#